data_AF-R9BTV4-F1
#
_entry.id   AF-R9BTV4-F1
#
_cell.length_a   1.000
_cell.length_b   1.000
_cell.length_c   1.000
_cell.angle_alpha   90.00
_cell.angle_beta   90.00
_cell.angle_gamma   90.00
#
_symmetry.space_group_name_H-M   'P 1'
#
loop_
_entity.id
_entity.type
_entity.pdbx_description
1 polymer ?
#
loop_
_entity_poly.entity_id
_entity_poly.type
_entity_poly.pdbx_seq_one_letter_code
_entity_poly.pdbx_strand_id
1 'polypeptide(L)'
;MDSKYFLRLENNNFGFVVEGVHKILDTDISITLEDYNRFFELQNQGKQFRSKENPTGKGLFDYIEEYTLEVIEVPTKPTELERIAALEMALLEVL
;
A
#
# COMPACT_ATOMS: atom_id res chain seq x y z
N MET A 1 29.96 4.55 -6.46
CA MET A 1 29.23 5.76 -6.05
C MET A 1 28.14 5.27 -5.14
N ASP A 2 28.15 5.68 -3.88
CA ASP A 2 27.06 5.37 -2.97
C ASP A 2 25.89 6.28 -3.33
N SER A 3 24.85 5.70 -3.93
CA SER A 3 23.61 6.43 -4.21
C SER A 3 22.99 6.87 -2.88
N LYS A 4 22.58 8.14 -2.79
CA LYS A 4 21.80 8.63 -1.65
C LYS A 4 20.32 8.40 -1.89
N TYR A 5 19.64 7.98 -0.83
CA TYR A 5 18.21 7.68 -0.82
C TYR A 5 17.50 8.66 0.09
N PHE A 6 16.31 9.06 -0.32
CA PHE A 6 15.48 9.99 0.42
C PHE A 6 14.04 9.49 0.44
N LEU A 7 13.33 9.84 1.51
CA LEU A 7 11.90 9.71 1.67
C LEU A 7 11.24 11.05 1.37
N ARG A 8 10.23 11.05 0.51
CA ARG A 8 9.38 12.21 0.25
C ARG A 8 7.98 11.94 0.78
N LEU A 9 7.45 12.90 1.53
CA LEU A 9 6.09 12.88 2.07
C LEU A 9 5.22 13.89 1.31
N GLU A 10 4.21 13.42 0.60
CA GLU A 10 3.30 14.26 -0.18
C GLU A 10 1.88 13.69 -0.13
N ASN A 11 0.87 14.57 0.05
CA ASN A 11 -0.56 14.21 0.01
C ASN A 11 -0.95 12.99 0.85
N ASN A 12 -0.45 12.93 2.10
CA ASN A 12 -0.69 11.81 3.02
C ASN A 12 -0.14 10.46 2.53
N ASN A 13 0.78 10.49 1.58
CA ASN A 13 1.47 9.33 1.03
C ASN A 13 2.99 9.54 1.13
N PHE A 14 3.76 8.50 0.85
CA PHE A 14 5.21 8.59 0.80
C PHE A 14 5.78 7.89 -0.42
N GLY A 15 6.98 8.31 -0.82
CA GLY A 15 7.73 7.70 -1.91
C GLY A 15 9.24 7.83 -1.71
N PHE A 16 10.00 7.06 -2.49
CA PHE A 16 11.45 7.11 -2.47
C PHE A 16 11.99 7.98 -3.61
N VAL A 17 12.97 8.79 -3.27
CA VAL A 17 13.69 9.67 -4.19
C VAL A 17 15.16 9.28 -4.14
N VAL A 18 15.78 9.15 -5.31
CA VAL A 18 17.16 8.67 -5.46
C VAL A 18 18.00 9.73 -6.15
N GLU A 19 19.13 10.09 -5.54
CA GLU A 19 20.09 11.03 -6.12
C GLU A 19 20.60 10.53 -7.48
N GLY A 20 20.56 11.40 -8.49
CA GLY A 20 20.95 11.06 -9.88
C GLY A 20 19.83 10.46 -10.73
N VAL A 21 18.71 10.03 -10.13
CA VAL A 21 17.50 9.61 -10.86
C VAL A 21 16.42 10.68 -10.76
N HIS A 22 16.26 11.28 -9.59
CA HIS A 22 15.21 12.25 -9.27
C HIS A 22 15.80 13.60 -8.86
N LYS A 23 15.01 14.67 -9.02
CA LYS A 23 15.34 15.97 -8.42
C LYS A 23 15.07 15.92 -6.92
N ILE A 24 16.09 16.23 -6.13
CA ILE A 24 16.00 16.34 -4.67
C ILE A 24 15.42 17.71 -4.29
N LEU A 25 14.48 17.70 -3.34
CA LEU A 25 13.87 18.88 -2.74
C LEU A 25 14.34 19.05 -1.30
N ASP A 26 14.27 20.27 -0.77
CA ASP A 26 14.66 20.56 0.61
C ASP A 26 13.77 19.86 1.65
N THR A 27 12.57 19.45 1.24
CA THR A 27 11.61 18.68 2.06
C THR A 27 11.89 17.19 2.05
N ASP A 28 12.83 16.71 1.22
CA ASP A 28 13.18 15.29 1.16
C ASP A 28 14.00 14.89 2.38
N ILE A 29 13.57 13.81 3.03
CA ILE A 29 14.18 13.31 4.26
C ILE A 29 15.24 12.28 3.88
N SER A 30 16.49 12.53 4.23
CA SER A 30 17.58 11.56 3.99
C SER A 30 17.30 10.26 4.75
N ILE A 31 17.41 9.13 4.06
CA ILE A 31 17.33 7.79 4.66
C ILE A 31 18.60 6.99 4.36
N THR A 32 18.86 5.96 5.15
CA THR A 32 20.02 5.08 4.95
C THR A 32 19.72 4.04 3.86
N LEU A 33 20.77 3.49 3.24
CA LEU A 33 20.64 2.33 2.35
C LEU A 33 20.06 1.12 3.10
N GLU A 34 20.38 0.97 4.38
CA GLU A 34 19.84 -0.09 5.23
C GLU A 34 18.32 0.04 5.38
N ASP A 35 17.82 1.23 5.71
CA ASP A 35 16.39 1.51 5.81
C ASP A 35 15.68 1.27 4.48
N TYR A 36 16.26 1.76 3.37
CA TYR A 36 15.74 1.56 2.03
C TYR A 36 15.61 0.07 1.70
N ASN A 37 16.67 -0.72 1.87
CA ASN A 37 16.65 -2.15 1.57
C ASN A 37 15.68 -2.91 2.47
N ARG A 38 15.67 -2.58 3.78
CA ARG A 38 14.79 -3.22 4.76
C ARG A 38 13.32 -2.99 4.42
N PHE A 39 12.96 -1.82 3.92
CA PHE A 39 11.60 -1.55 3.47
C PHE A 39 11.14 -2.54 2.38
N PHE A 40 11.94 -2.73 1.33
CA PHE A 40 11.59 -3.65 0.24
C PHE A 40 11.62 -5.11 0.68
N GLU A 41 12.51 -5.48 1.61
CA GLU A 41 12.50 -6.81 2.23
C GLU A 41 11.16 -7.08 2.95
N LEU A 42 10.68 -6.12 3.75
CA LEU A 42 9.41 -6.25 4.47
C LEU A 42 8.21 -6.27 3.51
N GLN A 43 8.23 -5.46 2.44
CA GLN A 43 7.19 -5.52 1.41
C GLN A 43 7.15 -6.86 0.68
N ASN A 44 8.30 -7.47 0.39
CA ASN A 44 8.38 -8.81 -0.20
C ASN A 44 7.81 -9.89 0.73
N GLN A 45 7.74 -9.63 2.05
CA GLN A 45 7.08 -10.50 3.03
C GLN A 45 5.57 -10.21 3.16
N GLY A 46 5.01 -9.34 2.31
CA GLY A 46 3.61 -8.98 2.29
C GLY A 46 3.21 -7.83 3.22
N LYS A 47 4.17 -7.21 3.92
CA LYS A 47 3.89 -6.07 4.80
C LYS A 47 3.55 -4.84 3.98
N GLN A 48 2.53 -4.11 4.43
CA GLN A 48 2.09 -2.86 3.83
C GLN A 48 2.39 -1.71 4.77
N PHE A 49 2.77 -0.56 4.23
CA PHE A 49 3.17 0.62 5.00
C PHE A 49 2.42 1.86 4.56
N ARG A 50 2.12 2.74 5.51
CA ARG A 50 1.52 4.06 5.29
C ARG A 50 2.30 5.12 6.06
N SER A 51 2.13 6.39 5.68
CA SER A 51 2.70 7.51 6.43
C SER A 51 2.08 7.59 7.83
N LYS A 52 2.91 7.79 8.84
CA LYS A 52 2.46 8.12 10.21
C LYS A 52 1.95 9.55 10.25
N GLU A 53 0.92 9.78 11.04
CA GLU A 53 0.43 11.13 11.34
C GLU A 53 1.43 11.91 12.21
N ASN A 54 2.08 11.22 13.16
CA ASN A 54 3.03 11.82 14.10
C ASN A 54 4.37 11.06 14.06
N PRO A 55 5.37 11.54 13.30
CA PRO A 55 6.69 10.92 13.23
C PRO A 55 7.42 10.93 14.58
N THR A 56 8.15 9.86 14.89
CA THR A 56 8.76 9.62 16.21
C THR A 56 10.26 9.85 16.27
N GLY A 57 10.89 10.20 15.15
CA GLY A 57 12.35 10.23 15.02
C GLY A 57 12.81 10.66 13.63
N LYS A 58 13.92 10.08 13.16
CA LYS A 58 14.62 10.50 11.92
C LYS A 58 14.88 9.36 10.93
N GLY A 59 14.68 8.10 11.32
CA GLY A 59 14.83 6.96 10.41
C GLY A 59 13.58 6.77 9.55
N LEU A 60 13.66 5.99 8.47
CA LEU A 60 12.50 5.72 7.60
C LEU A 60 11.27 5.25 8.40
N PHE A 61 11.47 4.27 9.27
CA PHE A 61 10.40 3.66 10.09
C PHE A 61 9.89 4.57 11.23
N ASP A 62 10.48 5.75 11.42
CA ASP A 62 9.90 6.78 12.27
C ASP A 62 8.80 7.58 11.55
N TYR A 63 8.83 7.61 10.20
CA TYR A 63 7.86 8.33 9.36
C TYR A 63 6.77 7.45 8.79
N ILE A 64 6.98 6.13 8.72
CA ILE A 64 6.01 5.16 8.20
C ILE A 64 5.66 4.12 9.25
N GLU A 65 4.46 3.55 9.16
CA GLU A 65 3.98 2.45 10.00
C GLU A 65 3.41 1.31 9.16
N GLU A 66 3.54 0.09 9.67
CA GLU A 66 2.87 -1.07 9.09
C GLU A 66 1.36 -0.93 9.27
N TYR A 67 0.58 -1.28 8.25
CA TYR A 67 -0.87 -1.38 8.35
C TYR A 67 -1.36 -2.68 7.72
N THR A 68 -2.45 -3.21 8.24
CA THR A 68 -3.14 -4.36 7.65
C THR A 68 -4.29 -3.86 6.77
N LEU A 69 -4.38 -4.38 5.55
CA LEU A 69 -5.59 -4.23 4.75
C LEU A 69 -6.69 -5.09 5.38
N GLU A 70 -7.80 -4.48 5.74
CA GLU A 70 -8.99 -5.23 6.13
C GLU A 70 -9.47 -6.02 4.91
N VAL A 71 -9.58 -7.35 5.07
CA VAL A 71 -10.19 -8.19 4.05
C VAL A 71 -11.68 -7.90 4.05
N ILE A 72 -12.16 -7.23 3.00
CA ILE A 72 -13.60 -7.09 2.78
C ILE A 72 -14.11 -8.46 2.37
N GLU A 73 -14.86 -9.13 3.25
CA GLU A 73 -15.57 -10.36 2.89
C GLU A 73 -16.64 -10.02 1.85
N VAL A 74 -16.35 -10.32 0.59
CA VAL A 74 -17.36 -10.24 -0.47
C VAL A 74 -18.28 -11.45 -0.30
N PRO A 75 -19.61 -11.28 -0.23
CA PRO A 75 -20.53 -12.41 -0.17
C PRO A 75 -20.30 -13.33 -1.36
N THR A 76 -19.77 -14.53 -1.11
CA THR A 76 -19.49 -15.54 -2.16
C THR A 76 -20.71 -16.39 -2.50
N LYS A 77 -21.75 -16.32 -1.67
CA LYS A 77 -23.02 -17.01 -1.89
C LYS A 77 -24.00 -16.05 -2.56
N PRO A 78 -24.66 -16.48 -3.65
CA PRO A 78 -25.76 -15.72 -4.22
C PRO A 78 -26.81 -15.43 -3.16
N THR A 79 -27.30 -14.21 -3.16
CA THR A 79 -28.46 -13.80 -2.38
C THR A 79 -29.69 -14.63 -2.75
N GLU A 80 -30.67 -14.67 -1.86
CA GLU A 80 -31.94 -15.32 -2.14
C GLU A 80 -32.62 -14.73 -3.39
N LEU A 81 -32.51 -13.41 -3.60
CA LEU A 81 -33.03 -12.72 -4.77
C LEU A 81 -32.34 -13.19 -6.07
N GLU A 82 -31.02 -13.30 -6.07
CA GLU A 82 -30.26 -13.80 -7.23
C GLU A 82 -30.61 -15.27 -7.54
N ARG A 83 -30.86 -16.08 -6.50
CA ARG A 83 -31.30 -17.47 -6.66
C ARG A 83 -32.70 -17.56 -7.28
N ILE A 84 -33.63 -16.71 -6.84
CA ILE A 84 -34.99 -16.64 -7.38
C ILE A 84 -34.97 -16.19 -8.84
N ALA A 85 -34.24 -15.12 -9.16
CA ALA A 85 -34.12 -14.61 -10.53
C ALA A 85 -33.53 -15.66 -11.50
N ALA A 86 -32.51 -16.42 -11.05
CA ALA A 86 -31.94 -17.51 -11.85
C ALA A 86 -32.94 -18.64 -12.11
N LEU A 87 -33.78 -18.99 -11.12
CA LEU A 87 -34.83 -19.98 -11.29
C LEU A 87 -35.91 -19.51 -12.27
N GLU A 88 -36.34 -18.24 -12.19
CA GLU A 88 -37.35 -17.68 -13.09
C GLU A 88 -36.87 -17.64 -14.54
N MET A 89 -35.61 -17.25 -14.79
CA MET A 89 -35.03 -17.30 -16.14
C MET A 89 -34.95 -18.74 -16.68
N ALA A 90 -34.51 -19.70 -15.86
CA ALA A 90 -34.43 -21.11 -16.27
C ALA A 90 -35.82 -21.70 -16.60
N LEU A 91 -36.87 -21.28 -15.89
CA LEU A 91 -38.26 -21.67 -16.18
C LEU A 91 -38.77 -21.08 -17.50
N LEU A 92 -38.34 -19.87 -17.87
CA LEU A 92 -38.75 -19.20 -19.10
C LEU A 92 -38.11 -19.80 -20.36
N GLU A 93 -36.89 -20.35 -20.26
CA GLU A 93 -36.18 -20.98 -21.38
C GLU A 93 -36.71 -22.37 -21.76
N VAL A 94 -37.53 -22.99 -20.89
CA VAL A 94 -38.06 -24.36 -21.08
C VAL A 94 -39.50 -24.36 -21.62
N LEU A 95 -40.11 -23.17 -21.81
CA LEU A 95 -41.45 -22.96 -22.37
C LEU A 95 -41.39 -22.46 -23.81
#